data_AF-A0A1B9U563-F1
#
_entry.id   AF-A0A1B9U563-F1
#
_cell.length_a   1.000
_cell.length_b   1.000
_cell.length_c   1.000
_cell.angle_alpha   90.00
_cell.angle_beta   90.00
_cell.angle_gamma   90.00
#
_symmetry.space_group_name_H-M   'P 1'
#
loop_
_entity.id
_entity.type
_entity.pdbx_description
1 polymer ?
#
loop_
_entity_poly.entity_id
_entity_poly.type
_entity_poly.pdbx_seq_one_letter_code
_entity_poly.pdbx_strand_id
1 'polypeptide(L)'
;MSMSGLPFDDFRALLRELPGPDTHALVAAKERNAQLTKPAGSLGRLEEIAMWLAAWSGRSPAVTRPLVAIFAGNHGVTRHGITPYPTSVTQQMVENFAAGGAAINQICVTNDLGLKIFDLALDYPTGDITCEPALSERDCAATMAFGMEAIAGGTDLLCVGEMGIGNTTIAAAINLALYGGTAEEWTGPGTGSEGEVMARKIAAVKAAVEFHKDHLSDPLEIMRRLGGREIAAIAGAILAARVQRIPVLIDGYVATAAAALLKAANPSALDHCLIGHVSGEPGHLAAVEKLGKTPLLALGMRLGEGTGAALAAGIVKAAAACHSGMATFEAAGVDTGTHSHTEH
;
A
#
# COMPACT_ATOMS: atom_id res chain seq x y z
N MET A 1 -0.56 6.18 30.99
CA MET A 1 -0.16 6.63 29.64
C MET A 1 -0.11 8.14 29.66
N SER A 2 1.01 8.74 29.26
CA SER A 2 1.12 10.19 29.06
C SER A 2 0.37 10.53 27.77
N MET A 3 -0.90 10.93 27.89
CA MET A 3 -1.59 11.64 26.81
C MET A 3 -1.07 13.07 26.88
N SER A 4 -0.07 13.40 26.06
CA SER A 4 0.41 14.78 25.92
C SER A 4 -0.68 15.71 25.38
N GLY A 5 -1.80 15.14 24.90
CA GLY A 5 -2.93 15.87 24.31
C GLY A 5 -2.62 16.32 22.88
N LEU A 6 -1.53 15.80 22.30
CA LEU A 6 -1.10 16.11 20.96
C LEU A 6 -1.82 15.23 19.92
N PRO A 7 -2.08 15.74 18.70
CA PRO A 7 -2.84 15.02 17.68
C PRO A 7 -2.34 13.61 17.34
N PHE A 8 -1.04 13.33 17.48
CA PHE A 8 -0.50 11.98 17.23
C PHE A 8 -0.77 10.95 18.33
N ASP A 9 -1.17 11.36 19.53
CA ASP A 9 -1.39 10.41 20.63
C ASP A 9 -2.52 9.43 20.34
N ASP A 10 -3.57 9.87 19.64
CA ASP A 10 -4.68 9.02 19.22
C ASP A 10 -4.22 7.94 18.22
N PHE A 11 -3.37 8.31 17.24
CA PHE A 11 -2.82 7.37 16.28
C PHE A 11 -1.84 6.39 16.94
N ARG A 12 -1.03 6.85 17.90
CA ARG A 12 -0.16 5.97 18.69
C ARG A 12 -0.98 4.99 19.54
N ALA A 13 -2.14 5.41 20.07
CA ALA A 13 -3.05 4.52 20.77
C ALA A 13 -3.63 3.46 19.84
N LEU A 14 -4.16 3.85 18.67
CA LEU A 14 -4.66 2.91 17.66
C LEU A 14 -3.60 1.89 17.22
N LEU A 15 -2.37 2.35 16.99
CA LEU A 15 -1.25 1.48 16.61
C LEU A 15 -0.89 0.45 17.69
N ARG A 16 -1.13 0.73 18.99
CA ARG A 16 -0.90 -0.25 20.07
C ARG A 16 -2.00 -1.30 20.17
N GLU A 17 -3.22 -0.98 19.73
CA GLU A 17 -4.42 -1.80 19.94
C GLU A 17 -4.91 -2.48 18.64
N LEU A 18 -4.00 -2.71 17.69
CA LEU A 18 -4.36 -3.30 16.40
C LEU A 18 -4.88 -4.73 16.56
N PRO A 19 -6.02 -5.07 15.94
CA PRO A 19 -6.56 -6.42 16.02
C PRO A 19 -5.65 -7.42 15.29
N GLY A 20 -5.66 -8.66 15.77
CA GLY A 20 -5.10 -9.81 15.05
C GLY A 20 -6.07 -10.38 13.99
N PRO A 21 -5.58 -11.32 13.17
CA PRO A 21 -6.42 -12.05 12.23
C PRO A 21 -7.46 -12.91 12.95
N ASP A 22 -8.54 -13.24 12.25
CA ASP A 22 -9.50 -14.25 12.66
C ASP A 22 -8.92 -15.65 12.43
N THR A 23 -8.60 -16.34 13.52
CA THR A 23 -7.99 -17.67 13.47
C THR A 23 -8.98 -18.76 13.12
N HIS A 24 -10.28 -18.60 13.44
CA HIS A 24 -11.31 -19.57 13.10
C HIS A 24 -11.56 -19.57 11.59
N ALA A 25 -11.68 -18.40 10.97
CA ALA A 25 -11.83 -18.27 9.52
C ALA A 25 -10.60 -18.82 8.78
N LEU A 26 -9.39 -18.58 9.30
CA LEU A 26 -8.16 -19.15 8.75
C LEU A 26 -8.15 -20.68 8.80
N VAL A 27 -8.52 -21.28 9.93
CA VAL A 27 -8.58 -22.75 10.09
C VAL A 27 -9.60 -23.35 9.14
N ALA A 28 -10.81 -22.80 9.10
CA ALA A 28 -11.88 -23.26 8.20
C ALA A 28 -11.46 -23.18 6.72
N ALA A 29 -10.76 -22.10 6.32
CA ALA A 29 -10.23 -21.97 4.97
C ALA A 29 -9.17 -23.03 4.65
N LYS A 30 -8.26 -23.35 5.58
CA LYS A 30 -7.24 -24.40 5.41
C LYS A 30 -7.87 -25.78 5.28
N GLU A 31 -8.83 -26.10 6.14
CA GLU A 31 -9.55 -27.39 6.12
C GLU A 31 -10.27 -27.59 4.79
N ARG A 32 -11.00 -26.57 4.31
CA ARG A 32 -11.62 -26.63 2.98
C ARG A 32 -10.58 -26.80 1.87
N ASN A 33 -9.49 -26.02 1.90
CA ASN A 33 -8.46 -26.06 0.86
C ASN A 33 -7.81 -27.45 0.70
N ALA A 34 -7.69 -28.21 1.79
CA ALA A 34 -7.16 -29.58 1.79
C ALA A 34 -8.08 -30.59 1.10
N GLN A 35 -9.38 -30.28 0.96
CA GLN A 35 -10.37 -31.16 0.35
C GLN A 35 -10.61 -30.88 -1.14
N LEU A 36 -10.16 -29.73 -1.64
CA LEU A 36 -10.37 -29.30 -3.03
C LEU A 36 -9.73 -30.30 -4.00
N THR A 37 -10.37 -30.54 -5.15
CA THR A 37 -9.94 -31.51 -6.19
C THR A 37 -8.65 -31.08 -6.89
N LYS A 38 -7.54 -31.08 -6.15
CA LYS A 38 -6.19 -30.71 -6.57
C LYS A 38 -5.16 -31.37 -5.65
N PRO A 39 -3.94 -31.66 -6.12
CA PRO A 39 -2.85 -32.02 -5.23
C PRO A 39 -2.60 -30.91 -4.19
N ALA A 40 -2.28 -31.28 -2.94
CA ALA A 40 -2.00 -30.32 -1.88
C ALA A 40 -0.88 -29.35 -2.28
N GLY A 41 -1.14 -28.04 -2.13
CA GLY A 41 -0.17 -26.98 -2.45
C GLY A 41 0.04 -26.70 -3.95
N SER A 42 -0.63 -27.42 -4.86
CA SER A 42 -0.41 -27.27 -6.31
C SER A 42 -0.78 -25.90 -6.89
N LEU A 43 -1.60 -25.10 -6.18
CA LEU A 43 -1.88 -23.71 -6.59
C LEU A 43 -0.93 -22.68 -5.94
N GLY A 44 0.03 -23.13 -5.12
CA GLY A 44 1.07 -22.29 -4.50
C GLY A 44 0.48 -21.08 -3.78
N ARG A 45 0.95 -19.88 -4.15
CA ARG A 45 0.56 -18.61 -3.51
C ARG A 45 -0.93 -18.27 -3.63
N LEU A 46 -1.67 -18.82 -4.60
CA LEU A 46 -3.13 -18.60 -4.65
C LEU A 46 -3.82 -19.19 -3.42
N GLU A 47 -3.33 -20.32 -2.90
CA GLU A 47 -3.85 -20.89 -1.66
C GLU A 47 -3.54 -19.94 -0.49
N GLU A 48 -2.29 -19.49 -0.36
CA GLU A 48 -1.88 -18.53 0.68
C GLU A 48 -2.72 -17.24 0.68
N ILE A 49 -3.03 -16.71 -0.50
CA ILE A 49 -3.87 -15.51 -0.67
C ILE A 49 -5.30 -15.77 -0.21
N ALA A 50 -5.88 -16.93 -0.54
CA ALA A 50 -7.21 -17.29 -0.06
C ALA A 50 -7.23 -17.41 1.47
N MET A 51 -6.24 -18.06 2.07
CA MET A 51 -6.09 -18.14 3.53
C MET A 51 -5.91 -16.76 4.19
N TRP A 52 -5.07 -15.89 3.60
CA TRP A 52 -4.89 -14.51 4.05
C TRP A 52 -6.22 -13.73 4.00
N LEU A 53 -6.97 -13.88 2.91
CA LEU A 53 -8.25 -13.21 2.74
C LEU A 53 -9.25 -13.69 3.79
N ALA A 54 -9.32 -14.99 4.08
CA ALA A 54 -10.18 -15.52 5.13
C ALA A 54 -9.81 -14.97 6.51
N ALA A 55 -8.52 -15.02 6.84
CA ALA A 55 -7.99 -14.60 8.13
C ALA A 55 -8.29 -13.13 8.42
N TRP A 56 -8.19 -12.24 7.43
CA TRP A 56 -8.45 -10.83 7.64
C TRP A 56 -9.93 -10.50 7.48
N SER A 57 -10.64 -11.01 6.48
CA SER A 57 -12.07 -10.73 6.35
C SER A 57 -12.96 -11.40 7.40
N GLY A 58 -12.45 -12.38 8.17
CA GLY A 58 -13.20 -13.10 9.20
C GLY A 58 -14.29 -14.02 8.65
N ARG A 59 -14.24 -14.36 7.36
CA ARG A 59 -15.24 -15.18 6.66
C ARG A 59 -14.59 -16.04 5.57
N SER A 60 -15.37 -16.89 4.92
CA SER A 60 -14.89 -17.64 3.75
C SER A 60 -14.35 -16.69 2.66
N PRO A 61 -13.26 -17.05 1.95
CA PRO A 61 -12.64 -16.19 0.93
C PRO A 61 -13.64 -15.68 -0.11
N ALA A 62 -13.86 -14.37 -0.10
CA ALA A 62 -14.71 -13.67 -1.06
C ALA A 62 -14.34 -12.18 -1.14
N VAL A 63 -14.37 -11.66 -2.36
CA VAL A 63 -14.17 -10.24 -2.67
C VAL A 63 -15.39 -9.76 -3.45
N THR A 64 -16.21 -8.93 -2.82
CA THR A 64 -17.52 -8.51 -3.33
C THR A 64 -17.61 -7.01 -3.52
N ARG A 65 -16.85 -6.23 -2.75
CA ARG A 65 -16.85 -4.76 -2.79
C ARG A 65 -15.41 -4.24 -2.75
N PRO A 66 -14.54 -4.66 -3.69
CA PRO A 66 -13.18 -4.17 -3.73
C PRO A 66 -13.17 -2.68 -4.13
N LEU A 67 -12.25 -1.93 -3.54
CA LEU A 67 -12.12 -0.49 -3.74
C LEU A 67 -10.67 -0.11 -3.97
N VAL A 68 -10.40 0.64 -5.03
CA VAL A 68 -9.17 1.40 -5.20
C VAL A 68 -9.40 2.81 -4.66
N ALA A 69 -8.55 3.25 -3.73
CA ALA A 69 -8.50 4.61 -3.21
C ALA A 69 -7.20 5.28 -3.67
N ILE A 70 -7.33 6.34 -4.46
CA ILE A 70 -6.21 7.17 -4.92
C ILE A 70 -6.20 8.45 -4.11
N PHE A 71 -5.07 8.75 -3.47
CA PHE A 71 -4.87 9.99 -2.73
C PHE A 71 -3.95 10.93 -3.52
N ALA A 72 -4.43 12.13 -3.81
CA ALA A 72 -3.70 13.10 -4.62
C ALA A 72 -3.15 14.25 -3.77
N GLY A 73 -1.85 14.55 -3.91
CA GLY A 73 -1.16 15.59 -3.13
C GLY A 73 -0.04 16.28 -3.92
N ASN A 74 0.20 17.56 -3.63
CA ASN A 74 1.29 18.34 -4.22
C ASN A 74 2.39 18.66 -3.19
N HIS A 75 3.63 18.77 -3.67
CA HIS A 75 4.82 18.88 -2.81
C HIS A 75 5.61 20.17 -3.03
N GLY A 76 6.01 20.82 -1.94
CA GLY A 76 6.84 22.03 -1.97
C GLY A 76 8.20 21.83 -2.61
N VAL A 77 8.81 20.65 -2.40
CA VAL A 77 10.16 20.30 -2.91
C VAL A 77 10.27 20.33 -4.44
N THR A 78 9.14 20.30 -5.16
CA THR A 78 9.12 20.42 -6.63
C THR A 78 9.68 21.74 -7.14
N ARG A 79 9.73 22.78 -6.29
CA ARG A 79 10.37 24.08 -6.60
C ARG A 79 11.85 23.96 -7.00
N HIS A 80 12.52 22.88 -6.61
CA HIS A 80 13.93 22.61 -6.95
C HIS A 80 14.13 21.93 -8.31
N GLY A 81 13.08 21.77 -9.12
CA GLY A 81 13.20 21.16 -10.46
C GLY A 81 13.66 19.70 -10.42
N ILE A 82 13.13 18.94 -9.46
CA ILE A 82 13.39 17.51 -9.21
C ILE A 82 12.57 16.55 -10.11
N THR A 83 11.69 17.12 -10.93
CA THR A 83 10.78 16.43 -11.84
C THR A 83 10.67 17.26 -13.13
N PRO A 84 10.52 16.62 -14.31
CA PRO A 84 10.33 17.34 -15.57
C PRO A 84 8.91 17.91 -15.74
N TYR A 85 7.95 17.53 -14.88
CA TYR A 85 6.56 17.94 -15.00
C TYR A 85 6.20 19.08 -14.04
N PRO A 86 5.33 20.02 -14.45
CA PRO A 86 4.79 21.03 -13.54
C PRO A 86 3.79 20.41 -12.56
N THR A 87 3.63 21.03 -11.39
CA THR A 87 2.70 20.57 -10.33
C THR A 87 1.23 20.55 -10.76
N SER A 88 0.86 21.34 -11.77
CA SER A 88 -0.49 21.34 -12.35
C SER A 88 -0.89 20.00 -12.98
N VAL A 89 0.08 19.14 -13.33
CA VAL A 89 -0.20 17.79 -13.86
C VAL A 89 -0.93 16.93 -12.82
N THR A 90 -0.72 17.14 -11.52
CA THR A 90 -1.46 16.41 -10.47
C THR A 90 -2.97 16.62 -10.63
N GLN A 91 -3.41 17.88 -10.77
CA GLN A 91 -4.82 18.23 -10.99
C GLN A 91 -5.36 17.67 -12.31
N GLN A 92 -4.58 17.78 -13.39
CA GLN A 92 -4.96 17.26 -14.70
C GLN A 92 -5.18 15.74 -14.67
N MET A 93 -4.37 15.01 -13.91
CA MET A 93 -4.54 13.57 -13.74
C MET A 93 -5.75 13.23 -12.88
N VAL A 94 -6.04 13.99 -11.83
CA VAL A 94 -7.28 13.85 -11.06
C VAL A 94 -8.52 14.03 -11.94
N GLU A 95 -8.51 15.05 -12.81
CA GLU A 95 -9.56 15.27 -13.81
C GLU A 95 -9.65 14.11 -14.81
N ASN A 96 -8.50 13.58 -15.26
CA ASN A 96 -8.45 12.42 -16.14
C ASN A 96 -9.02 11.15 -15.47
N PHE A 97 -8.75 10.93 -14.17
CA PHE A 97 -9.35 9.83 -13.41
C PHE A 97 -10.87 9.99 -13.33
N ALA A 98 -11.36 11.19 -13.05
CA ALA A 98 -12.79 11.48 -12.99
C ALA A 98 -13.48 11.31 -14.35
N ALA A 99 -12.78 11.61 -15.44
CA ALA A 99 -13.25 11.42 -16.81
C ALA A 99 -13.18 9.96 -17.31
N GLY A 100 -12.58 9.04 -16.54
CA GLY A 100 -12.43 7.64 -16.94
C GLY A 100 -11.27 7.36 -17.89
N GLY A 101 -10.37 8.32 -18.11
CA GLY A 101 -9.35 8.28 -19.18
C GLY A 101 -8.02 7.65 -18.80
N ALA A 102 -7.79 7.32 -17.53
CA ALA A 102 -6.50 6.79 -17.08
C ALA A 102 -6.43 5.26 -17.10
N ALA A 103 -5.20 4.73 -16.98
CA ALA A 103 -4.95 3.29 -16.92
C ALA A 103 -5.68 2.63 -15.74
N ILE A 104 -5.70 3.28 -14.57
CA ILE A 104 -6.40 2.77 -13.39
C ILE A 104 -7.91 2.61 -13.64
N ASN A 105 -8.55 3.52 -14.40
CA ASN A 105 -9.96 3.38 -14.74
C ASN A 105 -10.23 2.09 -15.53
N GLN A 106 -9.39 1.81 -16.52
CA GLN A 106 -9.53 0.61 -17.35
C GLN A 106 -9.30 -0.68 -16.56
N ILE A 107 -8.31 -0.68 -15.66
CA ILE A 107 -8.04 -1.82 -14.77
C ILE A 107 -9.21 -2.06 -13.81
N CYS A 108 -9.75 -0.99 -13.21
CA CYS A 108 -10.91 -1.07 -12.31
C CYS A 108 -12.14 -1.61 -13.03
N VAL A 109 -12.46 -1.14 -14.24
CA VAL A 109 -13.57 -1.66 -15.05
C VAL A 109 -13.36 -3.14 -15.36
N THR A 110 -12.16 -3.51 -15.81
CA THR A 110 -11.83 -4.91 -16.19
C THR A 110 -11.99 -5.88 -15.01
N ASN A 111 -11.61 -5.44 -13.80
CA ASN A 111 -11.60 -6.28 -12.62
C ASN A 111 -12.81 -6.05 -11.72
N ASP A 112 -13.80 -5.26 -12.14
CA ASP A 112 -14.98 -4.89 -11.36
C ASP A 112 -14.58 -4.39 -9.95
N LEU A 113 -13.83 -3.28 -9.94
CA LEU A 113 -13.34 -2.60 -8.74
C LEU A 113 -13.98 -1.21 -8.65
N GLY A 114 -14.43 -0.83 -7.45
CA GLY A 114 -14.76 0.56 -7.17
C GLY A 114 -13.52 1.45 -7.25
N LEU A 115 -13.69 2.70 -7.66
CA LEU A 115 -12.62 3.69 -7.68
C LEU A 115 -13.08 4.95 -6.94
N LYS A 116 -12.29 5.40 -5.96
CA LYS A 116 -12.45 6.69 -5.27
C LYS A 116 -11.17 7.50 -5.39
N ILE A 117 -11.31 8.78 -5.73
CA ILE A 117 -10.21 9.72 -5.85
C ILE A 117 -10.39 10.77 -4.74
N PHE A 118 -9.34 10.96 -3.95
CA PHE A 118 -9.31 11.90 -2.83
C PHE A 118 -8.35 13.04 -3.18
N ASP A 119 -8.90 14.21 -3.47
CA ASP A 119 -8.16 15.45 -3.62
C ASP A 119 -7.80 16.00 -2.23
N LEU A 120 -6.50 16.12 -1.94
CA LEU A 120 -6.00 16.59 -0.65
C LEU A 120 -5.47 18.02 -0.74
N ALA A 121 -6.33 18.94 -1.19
CA ALA A 121 -6.04 20.37 -1.32
C ALA A 121 -4.86 20.65 -2.27
N LEU A 122 -5.01 20.22 -3.54
CA LEU A 122 -3.96 20.31 -4.55
C LEU A 122 -3.41 21.73 -4.81
N ASP A 123 -4.22 22.77 -4.59
CA ASP A 123 -3.81 24.17 -4.69
C ASP A 123 -2.82 24.61 -3.59
N TYR A 124 -2.69 23.82 -2.53
CA TYR A 124 -1.84 24.11 -1.37
C TYR A 124 -0.79 23.00 -1.19
N PRO A 125 0.35 23.06 -1.92
CA PRO A 125 1.44 22.11 -1.75
C PRO A 125 1.90 22.02 -0.29
N THR A 126 2.50 20.89 0.09
CA THR A 126 3.19 20.78 1.39
C THR A 126 4.38 21.75 1.49
N GLY A 127 4.92 21.93 2.70
CA GLY A 127 6.20 22.64 2.90
C GLY A 127 7.36 22.02 2.12
N ASP A 128 8.45 22.78 1.98
CA ASP A 128 9.70 22.24 1.43
C ASP A 128 10.39 21.33 2.42
N ILE A 129 10.41 20.03 2.19
CA ILE A 129 11.09 19.10 3.10
C ILE A 129 12.60 19.37 3.24
N THR A 130 13.21 20.17 2.35
CA THR A 130 14.63 20.54 2.46
C THR A 130 14.91 21.66 3.47
N CYS A 131 13.90 22.42 3.92
CA CYS A 131 14.10 23.55 4.83
C CYS A 131 12.98 23.78 5.85
N GLU A 132 11.89 23.01 5.80
CA GLU A 132 10.79 23.05 6.75
C GLU A 132 10.03 21.71 6.76
N PRO A 133 9.22 21.39 7.77
CA PRO A 133 8.35 20.21 7.73
C PRO A 133 7.33 20.28 6.59
N ALA A 134 7.04 19.14 5.93
CA ALA A 134 5.98 19.05 4.93
C ALA A 134 4.60 19.49 5.49
N LEU A 135 4.28 19.09 6.72
CA LEU A 135 3.02 19.33 7.40
C LEU A 135 3.25 19.69 8.88
N SER A 136 2.33 20.49 9.42
CA SER A 136 2.17 20.59 10.87
C SER A 136 1.69 19.25 11.44
N GLU A 137 1.93 19.00 12.74
CA GLU A 137 1.40 17.79 13.38
C GLU A 137 -0.13 17.69 13.25
N ARG A 138 -0.82 18.82 13.46
CA ARG A 138 -2.28 18.89 13.34
C ARG A 138 -2.76 18.55 11.93
N ASP A 139 -2.13 19.10 10.91
CA ASP A 139 -2.53 18.85 9.52
C ASP A 139 -2.22 17.42 9.09
N CYS A 140 -1.08 16.86 9.54
CA CYS A 140 -0.74 15.47 9.30
C CYS A 140 -1.78 14.53 9.94
N ALA A 141 -2.08 14.74 11.22
CA ALA A 141 -3.10 13.95 11.95
C ALA A 141 -4.50 14.08 11.31
N ALA A 142 -4.91 15.29 10.93
CA ALA A 142 -6.18 15.51 10.23
C ALA A 142 -6.21 14.80 8.87
N THR A 143 -5.11 14.82 8.12
CA THR A 143 -5.00 14.15 6.82
C THR A 143 -5.02 12.63 6.97
N MET A 144 -4.38 12.08 8.01
CA MET A 144 -4.51 10.65 8.34
C MET A 144 -5.96 10.30 8.64
N ALA A 145 -6.65 11.09 9.47
CA ALA A 145 -8.05 10.86 9.79
C ALA A 145 -8.95 10.91 8.53
N PHE A 146 -8.71 11.86 7.63
CA PHE A 146 -9.40 11.92 6.35
C PHE A 146 -9.14 10.67 5.48
N GLY A 147 -7.90 10.17 5.47
CA GLY A 147 -7.56 8.90 4.81
C GLY A 147 -8.34 7.69 5.34
N MET A 148 -8.70 7.70 6.64
CA MET A 148 -9.52 6.64 7.24
C MET A 148 -10.93 6.56 6.62
N GLU A 149 -11.44 7.65 6.04
CA GLU A 149 -12.75 7.68 5.38
C GLU A 149 -12.79 6.84 4.09
N ALA A 150 -11.63 6.45 3.55
CA ALA A 150 -11.58 5.65 2.32
C ALA A 150 -12.37 4.34 2.42
N ILE A 151 -12.35 3.70 3.59
CA ILE A 151 -13.06 2.45 3.85
C ILE A 151 -14.56 2.63 4.13
N ALA A 152 -15.06 3.87 4.21
CA ALA A 152 -16.47 4.14 4.38
C ALA A 152 -17.29 3.55 3.20
N GLY A 153 -18.43 2.95 3.53
CA GLY A 153 -19.27 2.25 2.55
C GLY A 153 -19.01 0.74 2.44
N GLY A 154 -18.23 0.15 3.35
CA GLY A 154 -18.13 -1.30 3.52
C GLY A 154 -17.36 -2.01 2.41
N THR A 155 -16.15 -1.51 2.10
CA THR A 155 -15.20 -2.26 1.24
C THR A 155 -14.71 -3.52 1.94
N ASP A 156 -14.49 -4.59 1.18
CA ASP A 156 -13.94 -5.86 1.68
C ASP A 156 -12.53 -6.19 1.15
N LEU A 157 -11.99 -5.32 0.30
CA LEU A 157 -10.60 -5.34 -0.16
C LEU A 157 -10.22 -3.91 -0.56
N LEU A 158 -9.25 -3.32 0.12
CA LEU A 158 -8.77 -1.97 -0.18
C LEU A 158 -7.48 -2.04 -0.99
N CYS A 159 -7.42 -1.33 -2.11
CA CYS A 159 -6.20 -1.08 -2.87
C CYS A 159 -5.83 0.40 -2.67
N VAL A 160 -4.61 0.68 -2.21
CA VAL A 160 -4.15 2.05 -1.98
C VAL A 160 -3.18 2.49 -3.07
N GLY A 161 -3.46 3.66 -3.65
CA GLY A 161 -2.65 4.32 -4.66
C GLY A 161 -2.52 5.81 -4.39
N GLU A 162 -1.71 6.48 -5.18
CA GLU A 162 -1.40 7.90 -5.02
C GLU A 162 -1.30 8.60 -6.37
N MET A 163 -1.35 9.93 -6.32
CA MET A 163 -1.01 10.79 -7.45
C MET A 163 -0.35 12.05 -6.92
N GLY A 164 0.85 12.39 -7.40
CA GLY A 164 1.53 13.60 -6.93
C GLY A 164 2.83 13.86 -7.66
N ILE A 165 2.93 15.01 -8.30
CA ILE A 165 4.18 15.39 -8.96
C ILE A 165 5.29 15.58 -7.92
N GLY A 166 6.35 14.77 -8.01
CA GLY A 166 7.52 14.81 -7.13
C GLY A 166 7.48 13.85 -5.93
N ASN A 167 6.40 13.09 -5.73
CA ASN A 167 6.24 12.19 -4.58
C ASN A 167 7.22 11.00 -4.53
N THR A 168 7.85 10.63 -5.64
CA THR A 168 8.94 9.64 -5.63
C THR A 168 10.19 10.16 -4.89
N THR A 169 10.40 11.48 -4.81
CA THR A 169 11.41 12.10 -3.94
C THR A 169 11.03 11.97 -2.47
N ILE A 170 9.75 12.16 -2.17
CA ILE A 170 9.18 12.00 -0.82
C ILE A 170 9.35 10.56 -0.35
N ALA A 171 9.00 9.59 -1.20
CA ALA A 171 9.19 8.16 -0.93
C ALA A 171 10.67 7.81 -0.68
N ALA A 172 11.59 8.37 -1.47
CA ALA A 172 13.02 8.17 -1.29
C ALA A 172 13.53 8.73 0.05
N ALA A 173 13.09 9.94 0.43
CA ALA A 173 13.46 10.56 1.70
C ALA A 173 12.93 9.78 2.90
N ILE A 174 11.69 9.28 2.84
CA ILE A 174 11.11 8.43 3.89
C ILE A 174 11.92 7.13 4.04
N ASN A 175 12.19 6.42 2.94
CA ASN A 175 12.94 5.16 3.02
C ASN A 175 14.38 5.37 3.51
N LEU A 176 15.05 6.44 3.07
CA LEU A 176 16.39 6.80 3.59
C LEU A 176 16.35 7.10 5.09
N ALA A 177 15.34 7.85 5.56
CA ALA A 177 15.19 8.15 6.98
C ALA A 177 14.91 6.90 7.84
N LEU A 178 14.10 5.97 7.34
CA LEU A 178 13.75 4.74 8.07
C LEU A 178 14.86 3.69 8.07
N TYR A 179 15.57 3.54 6.95
CA TYR A 179 16.43 2.38 6.71
C TYR A 179 17.91 2.70 6.52
N GLY A 180 18.27 3.99 6.48
CA GLY A 180 19.64 4.44 6.26
C GLY A 180 20.15 4.12 4.84
N GLY A 181 21.46 4.06 4.69
CA GLY A 181 22.12 3.94 3.39
C GLY A 181 22.39 5.29 2.75
N THR A 182 22.32 5.36 1.43
CA THR A 182 22.61 6.54 0.61
C THR A 182 21.34 7.00 -0.12
N ALA A 183 21.25 8.30 -0.42
CA ALA A 183 20.11 8.83 -1.17
C ALA A 183 20.00 8.23 -2.58
N GLU A 184 21.13 7.89 -3.19
CA GLU A 184 21.24 7.25 -4.49
C GLU A 184 20.54 5.89 -4.55
N GLU A 185 20.64 5.09 -3.50
CA GLU A 185 20.00 3.76 -3.42
C GLU A 185 18.46 3.88 -3.42
N TRP A 186 17.93 4.96 -2.87
CA TRP A 186 16.49 5.17 -2.73
C TRP A 186 15.89 6.07 -3.82
N THR A 187 16.70 6.76 -4.61
CA THR A 187 16.22 7.75 -5.57
C THR A 187 16.18 7.19 -6.99
N GLY A 188 14.97 6.94 -7.49
CA GLY A 188 14.71 6.50 -8.86
C GLY A 188 14.35 7.62 -9.83
N PRO A 189 14.20 7.30 -11.13
CA PRO A 189 13.82 8.26 -12.16
C PRO A 189 12.37 8.72 -12.03
N GLY A 190 11.49 7.97 -11.36
CA GLY A 190 10.06 8.27 -11.27
C GLY A 190 9.44 8.42 -12.67
N THR A 191 8.91 9.61 -12.95
CA THR A 191 8.28 9.95 -14.24
C THR A 191 9.28 10.26 -15.36
N GLY A 192 10.56 9.84 -15.24
CA GLY A 192 11.57 10.00 -16.30
C GLY A 192 12.64 11.06 -16.02
N SER A 193 12.95 11.33 -14.74
CA SER A 193 14.08 12.20 -14.36
C SER A 193 15.41 11.58 -14.77
N GLU A 194 16.22 12.34 -15.52
CA GLU A 194 17.56 11.96 -15.97
C GLU A 194 18.56 13.11 -15.76
N GLY A 195 19.86 12.83 -15.87
CA GLY A 195 20.93 13.82 -15.85
C GLY A 195 20.85 14.76 -14.64
N GLU A 196 20.81 16.07 -14.89
CA GLU A 196 20.75 17.09 -13.83
C GLU A 196 19.47 17.03 -12.99
N VAL A 197 18.34 16.60 -13.56
CA VAL A 197 17.08 16.45 -12.81
C VAL A 197 17.24 15.37 -11.75
N MET A 198 17.88 14.25 -12.11
CA MET A 198 18.20 13.18 -11.17
C MET A 198 19.16 13.66 -10.09
N ALA A 199 20.21 14.40 -10.46
CA ALA A 199 21.16 14.95 -9.50
C ALA A 199 20.50 15.90 -8.48
N ARG A 200 19.60 16.78 -8.93
CA ARG A 200 18.80 17.65 -8.06
C ARG A 200 17.89 16.85 -7.14
N LYS A 201 17.29 15.76 -7.64
CA LYS A 201 16.44 14.87 -6.86
C LYS A 201 17.21 14.22 -5.71
N ILE A 202 18.38 13.64 -6.00
CA ILE A 202 19.27 13.04 -5.00
C ILE A 202 19.71 14.10 -3.97
N ALA A 203 20.08 15.30 -4.43
CA ALA A 203 20.48 16.39 -3.54
C ALA A 203 19.34 16.83 -2.61
N ALA A 204 18.11 16.93 -3.12
CA ALA A 204 16.93 17.25 -2.32
C ALA A 204 16.66 16.18 -1.25
N VAL A 205 16.76 14.89 -1.58
CA VAL A 205 16.63 13.80 -0.60
C VAL A 205 17.67 13.91 0.51
N LYS A 206 18.95 14.13 0.16
CA LYS A 206 20.03 14.31 1.15
C LYS A 206 19.77 15.51 2.06
N ALA A 207 19.42 16.65 1.47
CA ALA A 207 19.16 17.88 2.20
C ALA A 207 17.99 17.72 3.18
N ALA A 208 16.90 17.07 2.75
CA ALA A 208 15.72 16.86 3.58
C ALA A 208 15.99 15.97 4.79
N VAL A 209 16.66 14.83 4.59
CA VAL A 209 16.99 13.90 5.69
C VAL A 209 17.97 14.55 6.67
N GLU A 210 18.99 15.26 6.18
CA GLU A 210 19.94 15.99 7.04
C GLU A 210 19.25 17.09 7.85
N PHE A 211 18.38 17.88 7.21
CA PHE A 211 17.65 18.96 7.88
C PHE A 211 16.74 18.46 9.02
N HIS A 212 16.21 17.24 8.90
CA HIS A 212 15.29 16.64 9.87
C HIS A 212 15.93 15.59 10.80
N LYS A 213 17.25 15.40 10.76
CA LYS A 213 17.97 14.31 11.44
C LYS A 213 17.63 14.11 12.92
N ASP A 214 17.38 15.20 13.65
CA ASP A 214 17.09 15.16 15.09
C ASP A 214 15.67 14.63 15.42
N HIS A 215 14.86 14.35 14.40
CA HIS A 215 13.47 13.91 14.53
C HIS A 215 13.16 12.57 13.86
N LEU A 216 14.17 11.88 13.31
CA LEU A 216 13.97 10.65 12.53
C LEU A 216 13.79 9.39 13.39
N SER A 217 13.75 9.50 14.72
CA SER A 217 13.50 8.37 15.61
C SER A 217 12.00 8.05 15.78
N ASP A 218 11.11 8.98 15.46
CA ASP A 218 9.66 8.79 15.52
C ASP A 218 9.09 8.72 14.08
N PRO A 219 8.49 7.59 13.66
CA PRO A 219 7.93 7.45 12.32
C PRO A 219 6.77 8.41 12.01
N LEU A 220 6.01 8.88 13.01
CA LEU A 220 4.99 9.91 12.78
C LEU A 220 5.64 11.29 12.57
N GLU A 221 6.77 11.56 13.22
CA GLU A 221 7.58 12.75 12.93
C GLU A 221 8.19 12.69 11.52
N ILE A 222 8.71 11.53 11.10
CA ILE A 222 9.16 11.31 9.71
C ILE A 222 8.01 11.61 8.75
N MET A 223 6.80 11.07 9.00
CA MET A 223 5.63 11.26 8.15
C MET A 223 5.28 12.75 7.96
N ARG A 224 5.18 13.53 9.04
CA ARG A 224 4.82 14.96 8.88
C ARG A 224 5.96 15.81 8.34
N ARG A 225 7.22 15.41 8.51
CA ARG A 225 8.38 16.21 8.11
C ARG A 225 8.80 15.94 6.67
N LEU A 226 8.97 14.66 6.34
CA LEU A 226 9.50 14.21 5.06
C LEU A 226 8.41 13.72 4.10
N GLY A 227 7.17 13.57 4.57
CA GLY A 227 6.07 13.00 3.80
C GLY A 227 5.28 13.98 2.93
N GLY A 228 4.02 13.60 2.71
CA GLY A 228 3.05 14.27 1.86
C GLY A 228 1.65 14.07 2.40
N ARG A 229 0.67 14.80 1.86
CA ARG A 229 -0.73 14.61 2.27
C ARG A 229 -1.22 13.23 1.85
N GLU A 230 -0.87 12.79 0.65
CA GLU A 230 -1.16 11.47 0.12
C GLU A 230 -0.49 10.36 0.94
N ILE A 231 0.75 10.55 1.40
CA ILE A 231 1.41 9.62 2.34
C ILE A 231 0.62 9.49 3.64
N ALA A 232 0.26 10.62 4.26
CA ALA A 232 -0.51 10.63 5.52
C ALA A 232 -1.88 9.98 5.34
N ALA A 233 -2.58 10.27 4.24
CA ALA A 233 -3.88 9.70 3.95
C ALA A 233 -3.80 8.18 3.67
N ILE A 234 -2.81 7.70 2.91
CA ILE A 234 -2.56 6.27 2.70
C ILE A 234 -2.31 5.57 4.04
N ALA A 235 -1.47 6.15 4.91
CA ALA A 235 -1.20 5.59 6.23
C ALA A 235 -2.48 5.50 7.08
N GLY A 236 -3.32 6.55 7.06
CA GLY A 236 -4.63 6.55 7.70
C GLY A 236 -5.56 5.46 7.15
N ALA A 237 -5.63 5.32 5.82
CA ALA A 237 -6.46 4.31 5.17
C ALA A 237 -6.04 2.87 5.53
N ILE A 238 -4.74 2.59 5.53
CA ILE A 238 -4.19 1.29 5.95
C ILE A 238 -4.52 1.00 7.42
N LEU A 239 -4.37 2.00 8.29
CA LEU A 239 -4.65 1.86 9.72
C LEU A 239 -6.14 1.59 9.98
N ALA A 240 -7.04 2.35 9.34
CA ALA A 240 -8.47 2.13 9.44
C ALA A 240 -8.88 0.74 8.92
N ALA A 241 -8.32 0.34 7.78
CA ALA A 241 -8.51 -1.02 7.25
C ALA A 241 -8.05 -2.07 8.26
N ARG A 242 -6.92 -1.86 8.95
CA ARG A 242 -6.46 -2.79 10.00
C ARG A 242 -7.47 -2.91 11.14
N VAL A 243 -7.98 -1.79 11.65
CA VAL A 243 -8.97 -1.77 12.75
C VAL A 243 -10.25 -2.54 12.34
N GLN A 244 -10.67 -2.43 11.09
CA GLN A 244 -11.84 -3.13 10.55
C GLN A 244 -11.52 -4.53 9.98
N ARG A 245 -10.27 -5.00 10.12
CA ARG A 245 -9.73 -6.22 9.52
C ARG A 245 -9.96 -6.33 7.99
N ILE A 246 -10.00 -5.21 7.29
CA ILE A 246 -10.13 -5.20 5.83
C ILE A 246 -8.75 -5.52 5.21
N PRO A 247 -8.62 -6.56 4.38
CA PRO A 247 -7.39 -6.85 3.66
C PRO A 247 -6.97 -5.67 2.74
N VAL A 248 -5.66 -5.39 2.65
CA VAL A 248 -5.14 -4.26 1.87
C VAL A 248 -4.11 -4.72 0.82
N LEU A 249 -4.20 -4.16 -0.39
CA LEU A 249 -3.16 -4.23 -1.41
C LEU A 249 -2.46 -2.88 -1.52
N ILE A 250 -1.17 -2.87 -1.28
CA ILE A 250 -0.29 -1.71 -1.42
C ILE A 250 0.27 -1.72 -2.84
N ASP A 251 0.21 -0.58 -3.53
CA ASP A 251 0.59 -0.47 -4.94
C ASP A 251 2.12 -0.52 -5.16
N GLY A 252 2.71 0.61 -5.53
CA GLY A 252 4.11 0.75 -5.88
C GLY A 252 4.92 1.46 -4.81
N TYR A 253 6.03 2.06 -5.24
CA TYR A 253 7.07 2.59 -4.37
C TYR A 253 6.58 3.62 -3.34
N VAL A 254 5.74 4.57 -3.76
CA VAL A 254 5.26 5.66 -2.91
C VAL A 254 4.26 5.14 -1.86
N ALA A 255 3.31 4.30 -2.26
CA ALA A 255 2.38 3.65 -1.33
C ALA A 255 3.11 2.75 -0.31
N THR A 256 4.18 2.05 -0.75
CA THR A 256 5.04 1.26 0.13
C THR A 256 5.79 2.13 1.14
N ALA A 257 6.26 3.32 0.76
CA ALA A 257 6.89 4.26 1.70
C ALA A 257 5.91 4.73 2.79
N ALA A 258 4.64 4.99 2.43
CA ALA A 258 3.59 5.30 3.41
C ALA A 258 3.33 4.14 4.38
N ALA A 259 3.27 2.91 3.87
CA ALA A 259 3.10 1.71 4.68
C ALA A 259 4.31 1.45 5.60
N ALA A 260 5.53 1.75 5.13
CA ALA A 260 6.77 1.57 5.88
C ALA A 260 6.81 2.36 7.19
N LEU A 261 6.23 3.57 7.20
CA LEU A 261 6.07 4.38 8.40
C LEU A 261 5.22 3.67 9.47
N LEU A 262 4.13 3.00 9.06
CA LEU A 262 3.30 2.21 9.98
C LEU A 262 4.04 0.98 10.50
N LYS A 263 4.80 0.28 9.63
CA LYS A 263 5.63 -0.88 10.04
C LYS A 263 6.70 -0.47 11.06
N ALA A 264 7.32 0.69 10.87
CA ALA A 264 8.28 1.24 11.81
C ALA A 264 7.63 1.62 13.15
N ALA A 265 6.38 2.10 13.13
CA ALA A 265 5.64 2.42 14.34
C ALA A 265 5.13 1.18 15.11
N ASN A 266 4.70 0.14 14.38
CA ASN A 266 4.36 -1.16 14.92
C ASN A 266 4.73 -2.27 13.92
N PRO A 267 5.59 -3.25 14.30
CA PRO A 267 5.99 -4.35 13.43
C PRO A 267 4.84 -5.21 12.87
N SER A 268 3.68 -5.29 13.50
CA SER A 268 2.52 -6.06 13.01
C SER A 268 1.53 -5.22 12.19
N ALA A 269 1.78 -3.90 12.06
CA ALA A 269 0.84 -2.95 11.46
C ALA A 269 0.39 -3.33 10.05
N LEU A 270 1.24 -4.04 9.32
CA LEU A 270 0.99 -4.42 7.92
C LEU A 270 0.59 -5.88 7.74
N ASP A 271 0.33 -6.68 8.78
CA ASP A 271 0.04 -8.13 8.60
C ASP A 271 -1.21 -8.41 7.73
N HIS A 272 -2.14 -7.44 7.68
CA HIS A 272 -3.33 -7.45 6.82
C HIS A 272 -3.08 -6.94 5.40
N CYS A 273 -1.85 -6.56 5.07
CA CYS A 273 -1.47 -6.01 3.76
C CYS A 273 -0.71 -7.04 2.90
N LEU A 274 -0.86 -6.98 1.58
CA LEU A 274 0.05 -7.56 0.60
C LEU A 274 0.61 -6.46 -0.31
N ILE A 275 1.78 -6.71 -0.91
CA ILE A 275 2.34 -5.82 -1.93
C ILE A 275 1.82 -6.27 -3.30
N GLY A 276 1.16 -5.37 -4.03
CA GLY A 276 0.53 -5.66 -5.30
C GLY A 276 1.55 -5.99 -6.38
N HIS A 277 2.59 -5.16 -6.54
CA HIS A 277 3.64 -5.42 -7.52
C HIS A 277 5.01 -4.91 -7.09
N VAL A 278 6.08 -5.48 -7.66
CA VAL A 278 7.38 -4.83 -7.65
C VAL A 278 7.37 -3.71 -8.70
N SER A 279 7.77 -2.52 -8.27
CA SER A 279 7.85 -1.33 -9.13
C SER A 279 9.18 -1.31 -9.84
N GLY A 280 9.23 -0.71 -11.03
CA GLY A 280 10.48 -0.39 -11.73
C GLY A 280 11.32 0.69 -11.05
N GLU A 281 10.86 1.30 -9.95
CA GLU A 281 11.68 2.21 -9.13
C GLU A 281 12.77 1.40 -8.38
N PRO A 282 14.07 1.76 -8.52
CA PRO A 282 15.19 0.98 -7.98
C PRO A 282 15.10 0.67 -6.48
N GLY A 283 14.65 1.64 -5.68
CA GLY A 283 14.53 1.50 -4.23
C GLY A 283 13.36 0.64 -3.77
N HIS A 284 12.41 0.27 -4.66
CA HIS A 284 11.19 -0.39 -4.22
C HIS A 284 11.43 -1.81 -3.71
N LEU A 285 12.23 -2.61 -4.39
CA LEU A 285 12.49 -3.99 -3.96
C LEU A 285 13.19 -4.02 -2.60
N ALA A 286 14.18 -3.15 -2.39
CA ALA A 286 14.86 -3.00 -1.10
C ALA A 286 13.87 -2.60 0.01
N ALA A 287 12.95 -1.66 -0.25
CA ALA A 287 11.92 -1.28 0.72
C ALA A 287 11.02 -2.47 1.08
N VAL A 288 10.56 -3.23 0.07
CA VAL A 288 9.72 -4.42 0.26
C VAL A 288 10.42 -5.50 1.09
N GLU A 289 11.72 -5.72 0.86
CA GLU A 289 12.54 -6.64 1.67
C GLU A 289 12.61 -6.19 3.13
N LYS A 290 12.78 -4.89 3.40
CA LYS A 290 12.74 -4.34 4.77
C LYS A 290 11.39 -4.52 5.45
N LEU A 291 10.29 -4.57 4.69
CA LEU A 291 8.96 -4.88 5.21
C LEU A 291 8.76 -6.38 5.49
N GLY A 292 9.64 -7.26 5.00
CA GLY A 292 9.48 -8.72 5.07
C GLY A 292 8.31 -9.21 4.24
N LYS A 293 8.07 -8.59 3.07
CA LYS A 293 6.95 -8.88 2.17
C LYS A 293 7.44 -9.44 0.84
N THR A 294 6.56 -10.12 0.11
CA THR A 294 6.81 -10.60 -1.25
C THR A 294 5.73 -10.07 -2.20
N PRO A 295 6.08 -9.28 -3.24
CA PRO A 295 5.11 -8.74 -4.19
C PRO A 295 4.35 -9.85 -4.92
N LEU A 296 3.08 -9.58 -5.27
CA LEU A 296 2.26 -10.54 -6.04
C LEU A 296 2.64 -10.56 -7.52
N LEU A 297 3.01 -9.41 -8.08
CA LEU A 297 3.28 -9.24 -9.50
C LEU A 297 4.68 -8.66 -9.76
N ALA A 298 5.29 -9.05 -10.88
CA ALA A 298 6.56 -8.50 -11.36
C ALA A 298 6.45 -8.14 -12.84
N LEU A 299 5.86 -6.98 -13.12
CA LEU A 299 5.51 -6.53 -14.48
C LEU A 299 6.37 -5.36 -14.98
N GLY A 300 7.35 -4.90 -14.18
CA GLY A 300 8.17 -3.73 -14.52
C GLY A 300 7.39 -2.41 -14.56
N MET A 301 6.19 -2.37 -13.98
CA MET A 301 5.35 -1.17 -13.89
C MET A 301 5.96 -0.14 -12.96
N ARG A 302 5.77 1.15 -13.25
CA ARG A 302 6.22 2.28 -12.41
C ARG A 302 5.32 3.52 -12.55
N LEU A 303 4.06 3.31 -12.91
CA LEU A 303 3.09 4.39 -13.09
C LEU A 303 2.61 4.97 -11.75
N GLY A 304 2.36 4.11 -10.77
CA GLY A 304 1.66 4.49 -9.53
C GLY A 304 0.14 4.39 -9.72
N GLU A 305 -0.60 5.35 -9.13
CA GLU A 305 -2.05 5.50 -9.28
C GLU A 305 -2.88 4.31 -8.75
N GLY A 306 -2.27 3.37 -8.03
CA GLY A 306 -2.95 2.16 -7.56
C GLY A 306 -3.03 1.05 -8.60
N THR A 307 -2.36 1.19 -9.75
CA THR A 307 -2.51 0.29 -10.89
C THR A 307 -2.02 -1.13 -10.65
N GLY A 308 -0.89 -1.30 -9.99
CA GLY A 308 -0.35 -2.61 -9.61
C GLY A 308 -1.18 -3.28 -8.50
N ALA A 309 -1.66 -2.50 -7.51
CA ALA A 309 -2.59 -3.00 -6.49
C ALA A 309 -3.92 -3.47 -7.12
N ALA A 310 -4.46 -2.69 -8.06
CA ALA A 310 -5.71 -3.03 -8.75
C ALA A 310 -5.57 -4.29 -9.63
N LEU A 311 -4.46 -4.47 -10.33
CA LEU A 311 -4.17 -5.72 -11.05
C LEU A 311 -4.04 -6.90 -10.10
N ALA A 312 -3.34 -6.72 -8.98
CA ALA A 312 -3.21 -7.74 -7.95
C ALA A 312 -4.57 -8.10 -7.31
N ALA A 313 -5.52 -7.17 -7.24
CA ALA A 313 -6.88 -7.45 -6.79
C ALA A 313 -7.58 -8.50 -7.67
N GLY A 314 -7.33 -8.50 -8.98
CA GLY A 314 -7.79 -9.55 -9.89
C GLY A 314 -7.26 -10.94 -9.50
N ILE A 315 -5.99 -11.02 -9.11
CA ILE A 315 -5.38 -12.27 -8.60
C ILE A 315 -6.01 -12.70 -7.27
N VAL A 316 -6.28 -11.75 -6.37
CA VAL A 316 -6.98 -12.04 -5.10
C VAL A 316 -8.41 -12.54 -5.35
N LYS A 317 -9.14 -11.93 -6.29
CA LYS A 317 -10.48 -12.39 -6.72
C LYS A 317 -10.41 -13.81 -7.26
N ALA A 318 -9.43 -14.12 -8.11
CA ALA A 318 -9.21 -15.46 -8.63
C ALA A 318 -8.90 -16.47 -7.51
N ALA A 319 -8.03 -16.13 -6.56
CA ALA A 319 -7.72 -16.98 -5.40
C ALA A 319 -8.98 -17.31 -4.58
N ALA A 320 -9.81 -16.30 -4.30
CA ALA A 320 -11.09 -16.48 -3.61
C ALA A 320 -12.05 -17.37 -4.40
N ALA A 321 -12.17 -17.16 -5.72
CA ALA A 321 -13.03 -17.94 -6.59
C ALA A 321 -12.58 -19.41 -6.71
N CYS A 322 -11.27 -19.67 -6.82
CA CYS A 322 -10.73 -21.04 -6.81
C CYS A 322 -11.03 -21.73 -5.48
N HIS A 323 -10.80 -21.06 -4.35
CA HIS A 323 -11.05 -21.66 -3.03
C HIS A 323 -12.54 -21.97 -2.78
N SER A 324 -13.40 -21.02 -3.11
CA SER A 324 -14.84 -21.12 -2.84
C SER A 324 -15.59 -21.91 -3.92
N GLY A 325 -15.12 -21.91 -5.17
CA GLY A 325 -15.82 -22.47 -6.32
C GLY A 325 -15.34 -23.84 -6.79
N MET A 326 -14.11 -24.27 -6.47
CA MET A 326 -13.66 -25.62 -6.81
C MET A 326 -14.47 -26.68 -6.04
N ALA A 327 -14.72 -27.81 -6.72
CA ALA A 327 -15.26 -28.99 -6.07
C ALA A 327 -14.25 -29.59 -5.09
N THR A 328 -14.75 -30.36 -4.13
CA THR A 328 -13.93 -31.27 -3.33
C THR A 328 -13.73 -32.60 -4.06
N PHE A 329 -12.71 -33.37 -3.69
CA PHE A 329 -12.53 -34.74 -4.20
C PHE A 329 -13.81 -35.57 -4.10
N GLU A 330 -14.47 -35.51 -2.94
CA GLU A 330 -15.75 -36.18 -2.68
C GLU A 330 -16.85 -35.70 -3.65
N ALA A 331 -17.07 -34.39 -3.76
CA ALA A 331 -18.12 -33.84 -4.62
C ALA A 331 -17.89 -34.10 -6.12
N ALA A 332 -16.61 -34.19 -6.52
CA ALA A 332 -16.23 -34.48 -7.89
C ALA A 332 -16.18 -36.00 -8.20
N GLY A 333 -16.31 -36.87 -7.19
CA GLY A 333 -16.13 -38.31 -7.35
C GLY A 333 -14.72 -38.71 -7.80
N VAL A 334 -13.71 -37.92 -7.43
CA VAL A 334 -12.30 -38.16 -7.80
C VAL A 334 -11.63 -38.90 -6.65
N ASP A 335 -10.96 -40.00 -6.97
CA ASP A 335 -10.23 -40.83 -6.00
C ASP A 335 -9.09 -40.02 -5.35
N THR A 336 -8.94 -40.15 -4.03
CA THR A 336 -7.87 -39.51 -3.26
C THR A 336 -6.55 -40.27 -3.36
N GLY A 337 -6.51 -41.41 -4.05
CA GLY A 337 -5.28 -42.15 -4.36
C GLY A 337 -4.66 -42.87 -3.17
N THR A 338 -5.39 -43.01 -2.06
CA THR A 338 -4.98 -43.86 -0.93
C THR A 338 -5.21 -45.32 -1.29
N HIS A 339 -4.39 -45.87 -2.19
CA HIS A 339 -4.31 -47.30 -2.35
C HIS A 339 -3.70 -47.90 -1.08
N SER A 340 -4.54 -48.61 -0.33
CA SER A 340 -4.08 -49.55 0.69
C SER A 340 -3.08 -50.50 0.04
N HIS A 341 -1.81 -50.45 0.47
CA HIS A 341 -0.91 -51.58 0.29
C HIS A 341 -1.48 -52.74 1.10
N THR A 342 -2.30 -53.57 0.45
CA THR A 342 -2.62 -54.90 0.96
C THR A 342 -1.39 -55.75 0.65
N GLU A 343 -0.58 -56.01 1.67
CA GLU A 343 0.49 -57.00 1.62
C GLU A 343 -0.10 -58.37 1.27
N HIS A 344 0.44 -59.00 0.23
CA HIS A 344 0.31 -60.43 -0.05
C HIS A 344 1.71 -61.04 -0.07
#